data_AF-A0A7K4LMI6-F1
#
_entry.id   AF-A0A7K4LMI6-F1
#
_cell.length_a   1.000
_cell.length_b   1.000
_cell.length_c   1.000
_cell.angle_alpha   90.00
_cell.angle_beta   90.00
_cell.angle_gamma   90.00
#
_symmetry.space_group_name_H-M   'P 1'
#
loop_
_entity.id
_entity.type
_entity.pdbx_description
1 polymer ?
#
loop_
_entity_poly.entity_id
_entity_poly.type
_entity_poly.pdbx_seq_one_letter_code
_entity_poly.pdbx_strand_id
1 'polypeptide(L)'
;GLSQYSSDPRTEWDLNTYSTRDEVLEAVRNLRYKGGNTFTGNPPSAPYSTPGLALTHVLEQNLKPESGARLEAEKLVILLTDGKSQDDANLVAQTLKNMGIEIFAIGVKNADEAELRQVASAPLELTVYNVLDFPLLGSLVGRLARVLCTRIKEKRSSENPGSIPVNLSPQLSPTDLKISSVTSNSMHLTWNPPPRPPKKYRIVYYPSRGGIPKEVVLDGAISSLQLANLTSHTEYLVSVFALYDTGVGDGLRGITSTLPLSPPGALRVSELSHNSMRLSWKAAPGATHYLVLCSAAPRGTEE
;
A
#
# COMPACT_ATOMS: atom_id res chain seq x y z
N GLY A 1 21.19 -5.42 -14.84
CA GLY A 1 21.42 -6.68 -14.13
C GLY A 1 20.10 -7.30 -13.74
N LEU A 2 20.10 -8.62 -13.61
CA LEU A 2 18.98 -9.40 -13.10
C LEU A 2 19.56 -10.52 -12.22
N SER A 3 18.92 -10.73 -11.07
CA SER A 3 19.24 -11.82 -10.16
C SER A 3 17.98 -12.58 -9.81
N GLN A 4 18.06 -13.91 -9.85
CA GLN A 4 17.03 -14.81 -9.33
C GLN A 4 17.40 -15.21 -7.90
N TYR A 5 16.40 -15.42 -7.04
CA TYR A 5 16.65 -15.88 -5.67
C TYR A 5 15.65 -16.98 -5.28
N SER A 6 16.09 -17.82 -4.34
CA SER A 6 15.34 -18.93 -3.75
C SER A 6 15.94 -19.19 -2.36
N SER A 7 16.56 -20.36 -2.13
CA SER A 7 17.52 -20.62 -1.04
C SER A 7 18.77 -19.74 -1.10
N ASP A 8 19.19 -19.42 -2.31
CA ASP A 8 20.41 -18.70 -2.61
C ASP A 8 20.14 -17.72 -3.76
N PRO A 9 20.71 -16.50 -3.69
CA PRO A 9 20.66 -15.55 -4.79
C PRO A 9 21.71 -15.91 -5.86
N ARG A 10 21.33 -15.73 -7.14
CA ARG A 10 22.20 -15.92 -8.29
C ARG A 10 22.04 -14.76 -9.26
N THR A 11 23.16 -14.12 -9.61
CA THR A 11 23.20 -13.17 -10.73
C THR A 11 23.08 -13.94 -12.04
N GLU A 12 22.08 -13.59 -12.85
CA GLU A 12 21.94 -14.12 -14.22
C GLU A 12 22.77 -13.27 -15.19
N TRP A 13 22.77 -11.95 -15.00
CA TRP A 13 23.64 -11.01 -15.70
C TRP A 13 23.79 -9.71 -14.91
N ASP A 14 24.93 -9.04 -15.09
CA ASP A 14 25.29 -7.78 -14.43
C ASP A 14 24.69 -6.55 -15.15
N LEU A 15 24.96 -5.34 -14.68
CA LEU A 15 24.49 -4.09 -15.31
C LEU A 15 25.24 -3.76 -16.60
N ASN A 16 26.47 -4.24 -16.75
CA ASN A 16 27.32 -4.02 -17.93
C ASN A 16 27.30 -5.17 -18.95
N THR A 17 26.53 -6.24 -18.73
CA THR A 17 26.52 -7.41 -19.63
C THR A 17 25.91 -7.11 -21.00
N TYR A 18 24.85 -6.32 -21.04
CA TYR A 18 24.13 -5.97 -22.28
C TYR A 18 24.08 -4.46 -22.46
N SER A 19 24.21 -4.00 -23.70
CA SER A 19 24.28 -2.56 -24.03
C SER A 19 23.05 -2.07 -24.78
N THR A 20 22.25 -2.98 -25.34
CA THR A 20 21.04 -2.63 -26.10
C THR A 20 19.78 -3.21 -25.49
N ARG A 21 18.64 -2.57 -25.79
CA ARG A 21 17.32 -3.05 -25.35
C ARG A 21 17.01 -4.46 -25.88
N ASP A 22 17.35 -4.73 -27.13
CA ASP A 22 17.00 -5.99 -27.79
C ASP A 22 17.78 -7.17 -27.20
N GLU A 23 19.07 -6.97 -26.86
CA GLU A 23 19.87 -7.97 -26.13
C GLU A 23 19.27 -8.31 -24.77
N VAL A 24 18.84 -7.30 -24.01
CA VAL A 24 18.20 -7.50 -22.70
C VAL A 24 16.88 -8.26 -22.86
N LEU A 25 16.05 -7.89 -23.83
CA LEU A 25 14.79 -8.58 -24.09
C LEU A 25 15.00 -10.04 -24.49
N GLU A 26 16.02 -10.32 -25.30
CA GLU A 26 16.35 -11.69 -25.72
C GLU A 26 16.92 -12.52 -24.56
N ALA A 27 17.76 -11.93 -23.71
CA ALA A 27 18.24 -12.58 -22.49
C ALA A 27 17.10 -12.94 -21.54
N VAL A 28 16.11 -12.04 -21.38
CA VAL A 28 14.92 -12.30 -20.57
C VAL A 28 14.05 -13.41 -21.16
N ARG A 29 13.87 -13.47 -22.48
CA ARG A 29 13.10 -14.57 -23.13
C ARG A 29 13.76 -15.93 -22.95
N ASN A 30 15.09 -15.97 -22.92
CA ASN A 30 15.86 -17.19 -22.74
C ASN A 30 16.17 -17.50 -21.27
N LEU A 31 15.67 -16.68 -20.34
CA LEU A 31 15.91 -16.87 -18.91
C LEU A 31 15.31 -18.20 -18.45
N ARG A 32 16.15 -19.03 -17.84
CA ARG A 32 15.72 -20.28 -17.24
C ARG A 32 15.33 -20.06 -15.80
N TYR A 33 14.12 -20.50 -15.45
CA TYR A 33 13.67 -20.53 -14.06
C TYR A 33 14.68 -21.30 -13.21
N LYS A 34 15.24 -20.63 -12.19
CA LYS A 34 16.27 -21.23 -11.31
C LYS A 34 15.77 -22.47 -10.58
N GLY A 35 14.47 -22.53 -10.26
CA GLY A 35 13.94 -23.52 -9.33
C GLY A 35 14.42 -23.30 -7.89
N GLY A 36 13.83 -24.05 -6.96
CA GLY A 36 14.10 -23.96 -5.52
C GLY A 36 12.82 -23.94 -4.69
N ASN A 37 12.89 -24.37 -3.44
CA ASN A 37 11.74 -24.40 -2.52
C ASN A 37 11.61 -23.08 -1.74
N THR A 38 10.38 -22.70 -1.41
CA THR A 38 10.04 -21.84 -0.26
C THR A 38 9.75 -22.77 0.92
N PHE A 39 10.76 -23.13 1.71
CA PHE A 39 10.66 -24.19 2.74
C PHE A 39 9.52 -23.94 3.74
N THR A 40 8.44 -24.71 3.72
CA THR A 40 7.36 -24.66 4.74
C THR A 40 7.46 -25.77 5.79
N GLY A 41 8.63 -26.39 5.94
CA GLY A 41 8.89 -27.37 7.00
C GLY A 41 10.38 -27.57 7.25
N ASN A 42 10.79 -27.42 8.52
CA ASN A 42 12.13 -27.73 9.06
C ASN A 42 12.56 -29.19 8.73
N PRO A 43 13.86 -29.51 8.54
CA PRO A 43 14.83 -29.49 9.65
C PRO A 43 16.29 -29.11 9.22
N PRO A 44 17.32 -29.26 10.10
CA PRO A 44 18.26 -28.20 10.50
C PRO A 44 19.50 -28.06 9.58
N SER A 45 20.19 -26.92 9.67
CA SER A 45 21.60 -26.67 9.26
C SER A 45 21.96 -26.16 7.85
N ALA A 46 21.02 -25.58 7.07
CA ALA A 46 21.39 -24.78 5.89
C ALA A 46 20.82 -23.34 6.00
N PRO A 47 21.59 -22.28 5.70
CA PRO A 47 21.13 -20.90 5.82
C PRO A 47 20.13 -20.57 4.70
N TYR A 48 18.86 -20.82 5.03
CA TYR A 48 17.58 -20.19 4.69
C TYR A 48 17.44 -19.33 3.41
N SER A 49 16.38 -19.64 2.65
CA SER A 49 15.82 -18.90 1.51
C SER A 49 15.16 -17.58 1.91
N THR A 50 15.70 -16.42 1.54
CA THR A 50 15.17 -15.15 2.05
C THR A 50 15.45 -13.89 1.18
N PRO A 51 14.55 -12.86 1.21
CA PRO A 51 14.79 -11.55 0.60
C PRO A 51 15.91 -10.74 1.25
N GLY A 52 16.23 -10.96 2.53
CA GLY A 52 17.41 -10.33 3.15
C GLY A 52 18.71 -10.76 2.47
N LEU A 53 18.89 -12.05 2.18
CA LEU A 53 20.02 -12.54 1.39
C LEU A 53 20.00 -12.01 -0.05
N ALA A 54 18.81 -11.94 -0.66
CA ALA A 54 18.68 -11.40 -2.02
C ALA A 54 19.09 -9.91 -2.10
N LEU A 55 18.63 -9.09 -1.15
CA LEU A 55 18.98 -7.66 -1.09
C LEU A 55 20.46 -7.47 -0.74
N THR A 56 21.04 -8.31 0.12
CA THR A 56 22.48 -8.29 0.42
C THR A 56 23.29 -8.63 -0.83
N HIS A 57 22.88 -9.65 -1.59
CA HIS A 57 23.52 -10.01 -2.85
C HIS A 57 23.43 -8.89 -3.90
N VAL A 58 22.29 -8.19 -3.97
CA VAL A 58 22.16 -7.02 -4.84
C VAL A 58 23.17 -5.94 -4.44
N LEU A 59 23.29 -5.65 -3.15
CA LEU A 59 24.24 -4.67 -2.63
C LEU A 59 25.70 -5.08 -2.88
N GLU A 60 26.05 -6.32 -2.57
CA GLU A 60 27.41 -6.82 -2.58
C GLU A 60 27.89 -7.36 -3.93
N GLN A 61 27.00 -7.61 -4.89
CA GLN A 61 27.39 -8.13 -6.20
C GLN A 61 26.89 -7.21 -7.31
N ASN A 62 25.59 -6.96 -7.39
CA ASN A 62 25.02 -6.29 -8.56
C ASN A 62 25.25 -4.77 -8.60
N LEU A 63 25.39 -4.11 -7.44
CA LEU A 63 25.55 -2.65 -7.33
C LEU A 63 27.02 -2.20 -7.22
N LYS A 64 27.97 -3.07 -7.58
CA LYS A 64 29.39 -2.77 -7.66
C LYS A 64 29.80 -2.07 -8.96
N PRO A 65 30.83 -1.21 -8.95
CA PRO A 65 31.39 -0.63 -10.17
C PRO A 65 31.84 -1.69 -11.19
N GLU A 66 32.43 -2.79 -10.70
CA GLU A 66 32.89 -3.91 -11.54
C GLU A 66 31.72 -4.60 -12.28
N SER A 67 30.54 -4.61 -11.67
CA SER A 67 29.29 -5.13 -12.25
C SER A 67 28.53 -4.08 -13.07
N GLY A 68 29.12 -2.90 -13.31
CA GLY A 68 28.55 -1.85 -14.16
C GLY A 68 27.66 -0.84 -13.43
N ALA A 69 27.62 -0.86 -12.10
CA ALA A 69 26.94 0.19 -11.35
C ALA A 69 27.69 1.52 -11.48
N ARG A 70 26.98 2.57 -11.87
CA ARG A 70 27.57 3.90 -12.06
C ARG A 70 27.35 4.76 -10.83
N LEU A 71 28.39 5.48 -10.40
CA LEU A 71 28.34 6.35 -9.22
C LEU A 71 27.26 7.43 -9.40
N GLU A 72 27.34 8.19 -10.49
CA GLU A 72 26.45 9.30 -10.87
C GLU A 72 25.08 8.87 -11.43
N ALA A 73 24.78 7.56 -11.43
CA ALA A 73 23.49 7.08 -11.90
C ALA A 73 22.57 6.78 -10.73
N GLU A 74 21.30 7.12 -10.93
CA GLU A 74 20.21 6.66 -10.10
C GLU A 74 20.14 5.13 -10.05
N LYS A 75 20.12 4.60 -8.83
CA LYS A 75 20.10 3.16 -8.56
C LYS A 75 18.72 2.76 -8.07
N LEU A 76 18.15 1.78 -8.75
CA LEU A 76 16.79 1.30 -8.53
C LEU A 76 16.81 -0.22 -8.41
N VAL A 77 16.08 -0.74 -7.44
CA VAL A 77 15.87 -2.18 -7.22
C VAL A 77 14.38 -2.46 -7.37
N ILE A 78 14.03 -3.43 -8.22
CA ILE A 78 12.67 -3.96 -8.35
C ILE A 78 12.67 -5.37 -7.77
N LEU A 79 12.05 -5.53 -6.61
CA LEU A 79 11.85 -6.81 -5.93
C LEU A 79 10.51 -7.41 -6.37
N LEU A 80 10.53 -8.63 -6.91
CA LEU A 80 9.34 -9.39 -7.29
C LEU A 80 9.31 -10.69 -6.47
N THR A 81 8.26 -10.89 -5.66
CA THR A 81 8.10 -12.06 -4.78
C THR A 81 6.65 -12.56 -4.78
N ASP A 82 6.44 -13.86 -4.55
CA ASP A 82 5.12 -14.48 -4.51
C ASP A 82 4.74 -15.07 -3.13
N GLY A 83 5.59 -14.86 -2.13
CA GLY A 83 5.40 -15.41 -0.79
C GLY A 83 6.02 -14.55 0.31
N LYS A 84 5.77 -14.97 1.55
CA LYS A 84 6.28 -14.36 2.78
C LYS A 84 7.74 -14.77 3.01
N SER A 85 8.58 -13.82 3.39
CA SER A 85 9.94 -14.07 3.86
C SER A 85 9.95 -14.83 5.18
N GLN A 86 11.05 -15.55 5.38
CA GLN A 86 11.40 -16.24 6.60
C GLN A 86 12.49 -15.51 7.39
N ASP A 87 12.99 -14.36 6.90
CA ASP A 87 13.93 -13.46 7.58
C ASP A 87 13.48 -12.00 7.64
N ASP A 88 14.27 -11.22 8.38
CA ASP A 88 14.12 -9.78 8.51
C ASP A 88 14.89 -9.04 7.39
N ALA A 89 14.28 -8.94 6.21
CA ALA A 89 14.82 -8.18 5.09
C ALA A 89 14.87 -6.65 5.33
N ASN A 90 14.29 -6.17 6.44
CA ASN A 90 14.16 -4.75 6.74
C ASN A 90 15.52 -4.06 6.95
N LEU A 91 16.46 -4.71 7.65
CA LEU A 91 17.76 -4.13 7.94
C LEU A 91 18.54 -3.80 6.66
N VAL A 92 18.59 -4.76 5.73
CA VAL A 92 19.31 -4.60 4.45
C VAL A 92 18.58 -3.62 3.53
N ALA A 93 17.25 -3.69 3.51
CA ALA A 93 16.43 -2.72 2.79
C ALA A 93 16.68 -1.29 3.29
N GLN A 94 16.80 -1.08 4.61
CA GLN A 94 17.15 0.22 5.19
C GLN A 94 18.55 0.68 4.78
N THR A 95 19.53 -0.20 4.76
CA THR A 95 20.88 0.10 4.26
C THR A 95 20.85 0.59 2.81
N LEU A 96 20.17 -0.14 1.93
CA LEU A 96 19.97 0.26 0.53
C LEU A 96 19.28 1.63 0.43
N LYS A 97 18.20 1.84 1.19
CA LYS A 97 17.47 3.12 1.24
C LYS A 97 18.36 4.29 1.69
N ASN A 98 19.17 4.08 2.72
CA ASN A 98 20.09 5.10 3.25
C ASN A 98 21.23 5.43 2.27
N MET A 99 21.57 4.49 1.38
CA MET A 99 22.50 4.71 0.26
C MET A 99 21.85 5.43 -0.93
N GLY A 100 20.61 5.89 -0.79
CA GLY A 100 19.87 6.58 -1.85
C GLY A 100 19.35 5.65 -2.95
N ILE A 101 19.34 4.33 -2.71
CA ILE A 101 18.82 3.33 -3.64
C ILE A 101 17.32 3.17 -3.39
N GLU A 102 16.53 3.32 -4.44
CA GLU A 102 15.08 3.17 -4.36
C GLU A 102 14.66 1.72 -4.59
N ILE A 103 13.80 1.19 -3.71
CA ILE A 103 13.28 -0.16 -3.77
C ILE A 103 11.79 -0.13 -4.11
N PHE A 104 11.42 -0.81 -5.19
CA PHE A 104 10.05 -1.09 -5.61
C PHE A 104 9.74 -2.54 -5.30
N ALA A 105 8.71 -2.81 -4.51
CA ALA A 105 8.32 -4.14 -4.08
C ALA A 105 7.01 -4.56 -4.75
N ILE A 106 7.04 -5.71 -5.43
CA ILE A 106 5.91 -6.27 -6.17
C ILE A 106 5.62 -7.66 -5.62
N GLY A 107 4.49 -7.79 -4.95
CA GLY A 107 3.92 -9.03 -4.47
C GLY A 107 2.99 -9.68 -5.49
N VAL A 108 3.09 -11.00 -5.62
CA VAL A 108 2.19 -11.82 -6.44
C VAL A 108 1.52 -12.87 -5.55
N LYS A 109 0.26 -13.23 -5.83
CA LYS A 109 -0.48 -14.27 -5.09
C LYS A 109 -0.52 -14.02 -3.57
N ASN A 110 0.28 -14.77 -2.81
CA ASN A 110 0.25 -14.84 -1.35
C ASN A 110 1.36 -14.01 -0.70
N ALA A 111 1.96 -13.07 -1.43
CA ALA A 111 2.97 -12.17 -0.90
C ALA A 111 2.42 -11.34 0.28
N ASP A 112 3.23 -11.25 1.35
CA ASP A 112 2.86 -10.52 2.58
C ASP A 112 3.07 -9.02 2.37
N GLU A 113 1.96 -8.28 2.25
CA GLU A 113 2.00 -6.84 2.00
C GLU A 113 2.70 -6.06 3.13
N ALA A 114 2.56 -6.49 4.39
CA ALA A 114 3.18 -5.81 5.51
C ALA A 114 4.72 -5.88 5.41
N GLU A 115 5.23 -7.00 4.92
CA GLU A 115 6.65 -7.20 4.66
C GLU A 115 7.13 -6.36 3.46
N LEU A 116 6.39 -6.38 2.34
CA LEU A 116 6.71 -5.56 1.18
C LEU A 116 6.79 -4.07 1.52
N ARG A 117 5.90 -3.60 2.41
CA ARG A 117 5.89 -2.23 2.91
C ARG A 117 7.09 -1.86 3.78
N GLN A 118 7.68 -2.83 4.48
CA GLN A 118 8.90 -2.61 5.26
C GLN A 118 10.13 -2.51 4.35
N VAL A 119 10.14 -3.30 3.27
CA VAL A 119 11.26 -3.36 2.32
C VAL A 119 11.25 -2.16 1.36
N ALA A 120 10.10 -1.81 0.78
CA ALA A 120 9.99 -0.75 -0.23
C ALA A 120 10.42 0.64 0.28
N SER A 121 10.83 1.50 -0.65
CA SER A 121 11.13 2.91 -0.39
C SER A 121 9.84 3.74 -0.32
N ALA A 122 9.82 4.79 0.49
CA ALA A 122 8.69 5.72 0.52
C ALA A 122 8.58 6.56 -0.78
N PRO A 123 7.40 7.10 -1.11
CA PRO A 123 6.06 6.75 -0.60
C PRO A 123 5.59 5.36 -1.05
N LEU A 124 5.10 4.58 -0.07
CA LEU A 124 4.71 3.18 -0.25
C LEU A 124 3.56 2.98 -1.25
N GLU A 125 2.73 3.99 -1.48
CA GLU A 125 1.60 3.91 -2.41
C GLU A 125 2.04 3.91 -3.89
N LEU A 126 3.30 4.24 -4.16
CA LEU A 126 3.89 4.27 -5.49
C LEU A 126 4.94 3.18 -5.70
N THR A 127 5.38 2.53 -4.63
CA THR A 127 6.51 1.59 -4.63
C THR A 127 6.11 0.19 -4.19
N VAL A 128 4.92 0.01 -3.60
CA VAL A 128 4.37 -1.30 -3.24
C VAL A 128 3.21 -1.66 -4.16
N TYR A 129 3.26 -2.86 -4.73
CA TYR A 129 2.23 -3.38 -5.61
C TYR A 129 1.90 -4.82 -5.24
N ASN A 130 0.62 -5.16 -5.14
CA ASN A 130 0.18 -6.54 -5.01
C ASN A 130 -0.71 -6.91 -6.20
N VAL A 131 -0.47 -8.08 -6.78
CA VAL A 131 -1.33 -8.69 -7.80
C VAL A 131 -1.78 -10.07 -7.38
N LEU A 132 -3.01 -10.41 -7.73
CA LEU A 132 -3.62 -11.69 -7.35
C LEU A 132 -2.97 -12.89 -8.05
N ASP A 133 -2.45 -12.70 -9.27
CA ASP A 133 -1.84 -13.78 -10.04
C ASP A 133 -0.84 -13.25 -11.07
N PHE A 134 0.06 -14.13 -11.54
CA PHE A 134 1.13 -13.80 -12.49
C PHE A 134 0.64 -13.16 -13.80
N PRO A 135 -0.47 -13.61 -14.44
CA PRO A 135 -0.96 -12.98 -15.67
C PRO A 135 -1.33 -11.51 -15.50
N LEU A 136 -1.66 -11.07 -14.27
CA LEU A 136 -2.03 -9.69 -14.00
C LEU A 136 -0.83 -8.75 -13.88
N LEU A 137 0.41 -9.27 -13.80
CA LEU A 137 1.62 -8.44 -13.80
C LEU A 137 1.71 -7.53 -15.03
N GLY A 138 1.20 -7.99 -16.18
CA GLY A 138 1.16 -7.17 -17.40
C GLY A 138 0.42 -5.84 -17.22
N SER A 139 -0.61 -5.82 -16.37
CA SER A 139 -1.38 -4.60 -16.08
C SER A 139 -0.60 -3.56 -15.27
N LEU A 140 0.44 -3.99 -14.54
CA LEU A 140 1.29 -3.11 -13.75
C LEU A 140 2.37 -2.44 -14.58
N VAL A 141 2.83 -3.07 -15.66
CA VAL A 141 4.00 -2.60 -16.44
C VAL A 141 3.86 -1.14 -16.85
N GLY A 142 2.71 -0.75 -17.42
CA GLY A 142 2.48 0.63 -17.86
C GLY A 142 2.40 1.64 -16.70
N ARG A 143 2.01 1.21 -15.50
CA ARG A 143 1.99 2.05 -14.29
C ARG A 143 3.39 2.19 -13.72
N LEU A 144 4.08 1.07 -13.52
CA LEU A 144 5.43 1.00 -12.97
C LEU A 144 6.41 1.80 -13.83
N ALA A 145 6.37 1.64 -15.16
CA ALA A 145 7.23 2.39 -16.08
C ALA A 145 7.04 3.90 -15.94
N ARG A 146 5.79 4.38 -15.80
CA ARG A 146 5.50 5.80 -15.61
C ARG A 146 6.09 6.32 -14.29
N VAL A 147 5.88 5.61 -13.19
CA VAL A 147 6.40 6.02 -11.89
C VAL A 147 7.93 6.07 -11.90
N LEU A 148 8.59 5.02 -12.43
CA LEU A 148 10.05 4.97 -12.55
C LEU A 148 10.60 6.12 -13.40
N CYS A 149 10.00 6.38 -14.56
CA CYS A 149 10.42 7.48 -15.43
C CYS A 149 10.26 8.85 -14.78
N THR A 150 9.18 9.07 -14.02
CA THR A 150 8.95 10.34 -13.33
C THR A 150 9.98 10.56 -12.23
N ARG A 151 10.22 9.56 -11.36
CA ARG A 151 11.18 9.70 -10.26
C ARG A 151 12.61 9.96 -10.71
N ILE A 152 13.06 9.27 -11.76
CA ILE A 152 14.40 9.51 -12.32
C ILE A 152 14.53 10.96 -12.83
N LYS A 153 13.47 11.53 -13.42
CA LYS A 153 13.49 12.92 -13.89
C LYS A 153 13.52 13.91 -12.72
N GLU A 154 12.71 13.67 -11.70
CA GLU A 154 12.66 14.50 -10.49
C GLU A 154 14.03 14.55 -9.80
N LYS A 155 14.67 13.39 -9.61
CA LYS A 155 15.97 13.32 -8.91
C LYS A 155 17.13 13.92 -9.71
N ARG A 156 17.16 13.72 -11.03
CA ARG A 156 18.11 14.45 -11.91
C ARG A 156 17.90 15.96 -11.92
N SER A 157 16.65 16.42 -11.77
CA SER A 157 16.38 17.86 -11.72
C SER A 157 16.83 18.50 -10.40
N SER A 158 16.96 17.72 -9.32
CA SER A 158 17.52 18.20 -8.05
C SER A 158 19.06 18.26 -8.00
N GLU A 159 19.77 17.67 -8.97
CA GLU A 159 21.24 17.59 -8.98
C GLU A 159 21.93 18.62 -9.88
N ASN A 160 21.21 19.46 -10.65
CA ASN A 160 21.81 20.52 -11.47
C ASN A 160 22.00 21.84 -10.66
N PRO A 161 23.24 22.23 -10.29
CA PRO A 161 23.50 23.32 -9.34
C PRO A 161 23.62 24.69 -10.03
N GLY A 162 22.64 25.04 -10.87
CA GLY A 162 22.60 26.32 -11.61
C GLY A 162 21.34 27.16 -11.40
N SER A 163 20.31 26.60 -10.78
CA SER A 163 19.07 27.30 -10.44
C SER A 163 18.81 27.13 -8.96
N ILE A 164 18.68 28.26 -8.25
CA ILE A 164 18.31 28.38 -6.84
C ILE A 164 17.30 27.27 -6.48
N PRO A 165 17.58 26.44 -5.45
CA PRO A 165 16.67 25.38 -5.05
C PRO A 165 15.41 26.01 -4.45
N VAL A 166 14.37 26.15 -5.25
CA VAL A 166 13.04 26.32 -4.69
C VAL A 166 12.65 24.95 -4.17
N ASN A 167 12.69 24.79 -2.85
CA ASN A 167 12.11 23.66 -2.15
C ASN A 167 10.62 23.59 -2.54
N LEU A 168 10.29 22.80 -3.56
CA LEU A 168 8.96 22.72 -4.19
C LEU A 168 8.06 21.68 -3.51
N SER A 169 8.62 20.74 -2.74
CA SER A 169 7.90 19.69 -2.01
C SER A 169 6.81 20.25 -1.08
N PRO A 170 7.07 21.31 -0.27
CA PRO A 170 6.03 21.96 0.53
C PRO A 170 4.97 22.69 -0.31
N GLN A 171 5.30 23.12 -1.54
CA GLN A 171 4.41 23.95 -2.36
C GLN A 171 3.43 23.14 -3.22
N LEU A 172 3.66 21.84 -3.39
CA LEU A 172 2.82 20.96 -4.21
C LEU A 172 1.94 20.03 -3.37
N SER A 173 2.14 19.99 -2.06
CA SER A 173 1.48 19.03 -1.18
C SER A 173 0.31 19.68 -0.44
N PRO A 174 -0.88 19.06 -0.41
CA PRO A 174 -1.96 19.54 0.44
C PRO A 174 -1.56 19.43 1.92
N THR A 175 -2.17 20.25 2.78
CA THR A 175 -1.87 20.26 4.22
C THR A 175 -3.15 20.22 5.06
N ASP A 176 -3.01 19.99 6.38
CA ASP A 176 -4.09 20.07 7.36
C ASP A 176 -5.34 19.23 7.01
N LEU A 177 -5.16 17.90 6.88
CA LEU A 177 -6.27 16.99 6.63
C LEU A 177 -7.15 16.89 7.87
N LYS A 178 -8.41 17.30 7.74
CA LYS A 178 -9.44 17.19 8.75
C LYS A 178 -10.43 16.12 8.34
N ILE A 179 -10.64 15.18 9.26
CA ILE A 179 -11.63 14.12 9.13
C ILE A 179 -12.73 14.41 10.16
N SER A 180 -13.95 14.60 9.68
CA SER A 180 -15.10 15.00 10.49
C SER A 180 -16.36 14.23 10.11
N SER A 181 -17.45 14.45 10.85
CA SER A 181 -18.76 13.82 10.59
C SER A 181 -18.67 12.30 10.38
N VAL A 182 -17.85 11.64 11.20
CA VAL A 182 -17.61 10.20 11.10
C VAL A 182 -18.84 9.44 11.61
N THR A 183 -19.35 8.54 10.79
CA THR A 183 -20.48 7.66 11.11
C THR A 183 -20.04 6.20 11.11
N SER A 184 -20.98 5.26 11.18
CA SER A 184 -20.70 3.84 11.00
C SER A 184 -20.38 3.44 9.56
N ASN A 185 -20.63 4.29 8.56
CA ASN A 185 -20.39 3.94 7.15
C ASN A 185 -19.90 5.09 6.27
N SER A 186 -19.62 6.26 6.84
CA SER A 186 -19.26 7.46 6.11
C SER A 186 -18.34 8.37 6.94
N MET A 187 -17.57 9.21 6.26
CA MET A 187 -16.76 10.26 6.88
C MET A 187 -16.59 11.43 5.91
N HIS A 188 -16.42 12.63 6.44
CA HIS A 188 -16.20 13.84 5.66
C HIS A 188 -14.73 14.28 5.75
N LEU A 189 -14.11 14.48 4.59
CA LEU A 189 -12.72 14.90 4.45
C LEU A 189 -12.66 16.36 4.00
N THR A 190 -11.79 17.15 4.62
CA THR A 190 -11.42 18.50 4.18
C THR A 190 -9.91 18.69 4.34
N TRP A 191 -9.29 19.45 3.44
CA TRP A 191 -7.85 19.75 3.51
C TRP A 191 -7.57 21.16 2.98
N ASN A 192 -6.41 21.71 3.36
CA ASN A 192 -5.93 22.97 2.82
C ASN A 192 -5.24 22.72 1.47
N PRO A 193 -5.64 23.41 0.39
CA PRO A 193 -4.96 23.31 -0.89
C PRO A 193 -3.49 23.77 -0.80
N PRO A 194 -2.59 23.19 -1.61
CA PRO A 194 -1.23 23.68 -1.76
C PRO A 194 -1.20 25.10 -2.35
N PRO A 195 -0.15 25.90 -2.09
CA PRO A 195 0.02 27.24 -2.66
C PRO A 195 -0.10 27.27 -4.19
N ARG A 196 0.37 26.20 -4.86
CA ARG A 196 0.15 26.01 -6.30
C ARG A 196 -1.08 25.11 -6.52
N PRO A 197 -2.14 25.58 -7.18
CA PRO A 197 -3.33 24.77 -7.43
C PRO A 197 -3.00 23.53 -8.28
N PRO A 198 -3.42 22.32 -7.87
CA PRO A 198 -3.26 21.12 -8.68
C PRO A 198 -4.30 21.09 -9.80
N LYS A 199 -4.10 20.19 -10.78
CA LYS A 199 -5.15 19.89 -11.76
C LYS A 199 -6.20 18.95 -11.21
N LYS A 200 -5.78 17.99 -10.39
CA LYS A 200 -6.65 16.98 -9.79
C LYS A 200 -6.17 16.61 -8.39
N TYR A 201 -7.08 16.15 -7.56
CA TYR A 201 -6.74 15.39 -6.37
C TYR A 201 -7.00 13.90 -6.60
N ARG A 202 -6.15 13.05 -6.03
CA ARG A 202 -6.38 11.61 -5.91
C ARG A 202 -6.44 11.25 -4.44
N ILE A 203 -7.59 10.75 -4.02
CA ILE A 203 -7.85 10.30 -2.65
C ILE A 203 -7.82 8.78 -2.66
N VAL A 204 -7.01 8.18 -1.79
CA VAL A 204 -6.88 6.74 -1.63
C VAL A 204 -7.24 6.38 -0.20
N TYR A 205 -8.12 5.40 0.01
CA TYR A 205 -8.53 4.98 1.34
C TYR A 205 -8.77 3.47 1.44
N TYR A 206 -8.41 2.88 2.58
CA TYR A 206 -8.56 1.45 2.84
C TYR A 206 -8.53 1.12 4.35
N PRO A 207 -9.09 -0.03 4.77
CA PRO A 207 -8.98 -0.50 6.14
C PRO A 207 -7.52 -0.71 6.56
N SER A 208 -7.09 -0.17 7.70
CA SER A 208 -5.71 -0.29 8.19
C SER A 208 -5.26 -1.74 8.40
N ARG A 209 -6.21 -2.64 8.71
CA ARG A 209 -5.97 -4.08 8.92
C ARG A 209 -5.86 -4.90 7.63
N GLY A 210 -5.79 -4.25 6.47
CA GLY A 210 -5.74 -4.89 5.17
C GLY A 210 -7.09 -4.89 4.46
N GLY A 211 -7.08 -4.55 3.18
CA GLY A 211 -8.25 -4.46 2.32
C GLY A 211 -7.91 -3.79 0.99
N ILE A 212 -8.78 -3.96 -0.02
CA ILE A 212 -8.54 -3.39 -1.36
C ILE A 212 -8.59 -1.86 -1.28
N PRO A 213 -7.53 -1.14 -1.68
CA PRO A 213 -7.55 0.31 -1.79
C PRO A 213 -8.63 0.81 -2.73
N LYS A 214 -9.44 1.73 -2.24
CA LYS A 214 -10.42 2.47 -3.03
C LYS A 214 -9.86 3.84 -3.37
N GLU A 215 -10.16 4.30 -4.59
CA GLU A 215 -9.65 5.58 -5.10
C GLU A 215 -10.81 6.47 -5.56
N VAL A 216 -10.67 7.78 -5.30
CA VAL A 216 -11.54 8.83 -5.84
C VAL A 216 -10.67 9.91 -6.45
N VAL A 217 -11.03 10.37 -7.65
CA VAL A 217 -10.33 11.47 -8.33
C VAL A 217 -11.26 12.67 -8.42
N LEU A 218 -10.76 13.82 -7.98
CA LEU A 218 -11.48 15.09 -7.97
C LEU A 218 -10.77 16.13 -8.83
N ASP A 219 -11.51 17.15 -9.24
CA ASP A 219 -10.93 18.35 -9.82
C ASP A 219 -10.05 19.09 -8.78
N GLY A 220 -8.98 19.74 -9.24
CA GLY A 220 -8.02 20.44 -8.39
C GLY A 220 -8.61 21.64 -7.64
N ALA A 221 -9.78 22.14 -8.02
CA ALA A 221 -10.52 23.17 -7.29
C ALA A 221 -11.27 22.61 -6.07
N ILE A 222 -11.43 21.28 -5.95
CA ILE A 222 -12.24 20.65 -4.89
C ILE A 222 -11.33 20.17 -3.77
N SER A 223 -11.48 20.75 -2.57
CA SER A 223 -10.70 20.40 -1.37
C SER A 223 -11.51 19.70 -0.27
N SER A 224 -12.64 19.09 -0.64
CA SER A 224 -13.53 18.38 0.28
C SER A 224 -14.20 17.17 -0.38
N LEU A 225 -14.43 16.10 0.39
CA LEU A 225 -15.05 14.86 -0.09
C LEU A 225 -15.83 14.14 1.01
N GLN A 226 -17.06 13.71 0.70
CA GLN A 226 -17.80 12.76 1.54
C GLN A 226 -17.50 11.33 1.09
N LEU A 227 -16.83 10.55 1.92
CA LEU A 227 -16.71 9.11 1.73
C LEU A 227 -17.95 8.40 2.28
N ALA A 228 -18.40 7.36 1.58
CA ALA A 228 -19.56 6.53 1.93
C ALA A 228 -19.28 5.04 1.66
N ASN A 229 -20.21 4.17 2.08
CA ASN A 229 -20.10 2.72 1.94
C ASN A 229 -18.84 2.15 2.61
N LEU A 230 -18.51 2.70 3.78
CA LEU A 230 -17.45 2.20 4.66
C LEU A 230 -18.00 1.10 5.57
N THR A 231 -17.11 0.23 6.02
CA THR A 231 -17.42 -0.82 6.98
C THR A 231 -17.42 -0.20 8.38
N SER A 232 -18.45 -0.50 9.18
CA SER A 232 -18.55 -0.03 10.57
C SER A 232 -17.47 -0.61 11.46
N HIS A 233 -17.15 0.09 12.55
CA HIS A 233 -16.14 -0.34 13.53
C HIS A 233 -14.81 -0.74 12.89
N THR A 234 -14.40 0.01 11.87
CA THR A 234 -13.20 -0.26 11.06
C THR A 234 -12.33 0.98 11.01
N GLU A 235 -11.04 0.82 11.32
CA GLU A 235 -10.03 1.85 11.16
C GLU A 235 -9.62 1.95 9.69
N TYR A 236 -9.58 3.18 9.17
CA TYR A 236 -9.21 3.51 7.80
C TYR A 236 -8.00 4.42 7.78
N LEU A 237 -7.08 4.13 6.87
CA LEU A 237 -6.05 5.06 6.43
C LEU A 237 -6.53 5.78 5.17
N VAL A 238 -6.42 7.11 5.16
CA VAL A 238 -6.81 7.99 4.08
C VAL A 238 -5.61 8.82 3.64
N SER A 239 -5.37 8.88 2.34
CA SER A 239 -4.28 9.65 1.73
C SER A 239 -4.81 10.54 0.62
N VAL A 240 -4.44 11.83 0.64
CA VAL A 240 -4.79 12.82 -0.39
C VAL A 240 -3.53 13.24 -1.13
N PHE A 241 -3.52 13.05 -2.45
CA PHE A 241 -2.41 13.42 -3.34
C PHE A 241 -2.85 14.53 -4.28
N ALA A 242 -2.01 15.55 -4.46
CA ALA A 242 -2.21 16.61 -5.46
C ALA A 242 -1.51 16.22 -6.78
N LEU A 243 -2.23 16.25 -7.90
CA LEU A 243 -1.75 15.88 -9.23
C LEU A 243 -1.56 17.11 -10.11
N TYR A 244 -0.36 17.26 -10.67
CA TYR A 244 0.02 18.32 -11.60
C TYR A 244 0.45 17.71 -12.95
N ASP A 245 0.60 18.54 -13.98
CA ASP A 245 1.20 18.08 -15.25
C ASP A 245 2.66 17.67 -15.08
N THR A 246 3.34 18.27 -14.10
CA THR A 246 4.78 18.14 -13.87
C THR A 246 5.14 17.11 -12.81
N GLY A 247 4.17 16.56 -12.07
CA GLY A 247 4.44 15.65 -10.95
C GLY A 247 3.27 15.45 -9.99
N VAL A 248 3.54 14.77 -8.89
CA VAL A 248 2.58 14.48 -7.82
C VAL A 248 3.14 15.00 -6.51
N GLY A 249 2.35 15.78 -5.76
CA GLY A 249 2.72 16.23 -4.42
C GLY A 249 2.73 15.08 -3.42
N ASP A 250 3.38 15.28 -2.28
CA ASP A 250 3.41 14.29 -1.21
C ASP A 250 2.00 13.98 -0.71
N GLY A 251 1.78 12.72 -0.33
CA GLY A 251 0.49 12.27 0.19
C GLY A 251 0.25 12.82 1.59
N LEU A 252 -0.80 13.63 1.74
CA LEU A 252 -1.30 14.05 3.05
C LEU A 252 -2.14 12.93 3.66
N ARG A 253 -1.71 12.42 4.81
CA ARG A 253 -2.27 11.19 5.41
C ARG A 253 -3.06 11.49 6.68
N GLY A 254 -4.11 10.71 6.90
CA GLY A 254 -4.91 10.72 8.12
C GLY A 254 -5.44 9.33 8.43
N ILE A 255 -5.60 9.04 9.72
CA ILE A 255 -6.16 7.78 10.22
C ILE A 255 -7.43 8.12 10.98
N THR A 256 -8.49 7.33 10.79
CA THR A 256 -9.73 7.47 11.56
C THR A 256 -10.42 6.12 11.72
N SER A 257 -11.32 6.00 12.69
CA SER A 257 -12.16 4.80 12.87
C SER A 257 -13.62 5.15 12.68
N THR A 258 -14.32 4.36 11.86
CA THR A 258 -15.78 4.43 11.76
C THR A 258 -16.42 3.99 13.07
N LEU A 259 -17.60 4.53 13.35
CA LEU A 259 -18.33 4.18 14.57
C LEU A 259 -18.90 2.76 14.49
N PRO A 260 -19.12 2.08 15.64
CA PRO A 260 -19.95 0.90 15.65
C PRO A 260 -21.39 1.25 15.23
N LEU A 261 -22.14 0.26 14.75
CA LEU A 261 -23.58 0.43 14.50
C LEU A 261 -24.27 0.77 15.83
N SER A 262 -25.11 1.81 15.82
CA SER A 262 -25.88 2.17 17.01
C SER A 262 -26.91 1.09 17.32
N PRO A 263 -27.13 0.73 18.60
CA PRO A 263 -28.16 -0.24 18.97
C PRO A 263 -29.58 0.30 18.68
N PRO A 264 -30.57 -0.58 18.49
CA PRO A 264 -31.97 -0.16 18.45
C PRO A 264 -32.36 0.50 19.77
N GLY A 265 -33.09 1.60 19.71
CA GLY A 265 -33.46 2.41 20.88
C GLY A 265 -34.93 2.24 21.25
N ALA A 266 -35.32 2.74 22.44
CA ALA A 266 -36.72 2.88 22.85
C ALA A 266 -37.58 1.63 22.67
N LEU A 267 -37.08 0.46 23.09
CA LEU A 267 -37.88 -0.76 23.12
C LEU A 267 -39.08 -0.55 24.04
N ARG A 268 -40.28 -0.73 23.49
CA ARG A 268 -41.56 -0.66 24.17
C ARG A 268 -42.28 -1.97 24.00
N VAL A 269 -42.84 -2.44 25.11
CA VAL A 269 -43.75 -3.57 25.15
C VAL A 269 -45.15 -3.01 25.34
N SER A 270 -46.09 -3.43 24.49
CA SER A 270 -47.51 -3.06 24.55
C SER A 270 -48.40 -4.27 24.26
N GLU A 271 -49.72 -4.11 24.41
CA GLU A 271 -50.71 -5.17 24.08
C GLU A 271 -50.37 -6.51 24.75
N LEU A 272 -50.24 -6.51 26.08
CA LEU A 272 -49.96 -7.70 26.87
C LEU A 272 -51.21 -8.57 27.01
N SER A 273 -51.07 -9.87 26.78
CA SER A 273 -52.08 -10.90 27.07
C SER A 273 -51.45 -12.08 27.81
N HIS A 274 -52.26 -13.10 28.12
CA HIS A 274 -51.78 -14.34 28.73
C HIS A 274 -50.81 -15.14 27.83
N ASN A 275 -50.75 -14.85 26.51
CA ASN A 275 -49.89 -15.57 25.57
C ASN A 275 -49.24 -14.70 24.47
N SER A 276 -49.42 -13.38 24.50
CA SER A 276 -48.90 -12.47 23.48
C SER A 276 -48.40 -11.17 24.06
N MET A 277 -47.41 -10.59 23.40
CA MET A 277 -46.97 -9.20 23.61
C MET A 277 -46.61 -8.59 22.27
N ARG A 278 -46.85 -7.28 22.12
CA ARG A 278 -46.35 -6.51 20.98
C ARG A 278 -45.07 -5.77 21.37
N LEU A 279 -44.05 -5.89 20.52
CA LEU A 279 -42.79 -5.18 20.66
C LEU A 279 -42.70 -4.08 19.60
N SER A 280 -42.27 -2.88 20.01
CA SER A 280 -41.95 -1.78 19.11
C SER A 280 -40.68 -1.08 19.57
N TRP A 281 -39.85 -0.60 18.65
CA TRP A 281 -38.60 0.09 19.00
C TRP A 281 -38.26 1.13 17.94
N LYS A 282 -37.39 2.06 18.30
CA LYS A 282 -36.74 2.96 17.34
C LYS A 282 -35.65 2.19 16.60
N ALA A 283 -35.78 2.12 15.27
CA ALA A 283 -34.83 1.47 14.40
C ALA A 283 -33.40 2.03 14.57
N ALA A 284 -32.42 1.13 14.67
CA ALA A 284 -31.01 1.46 14.55
C ALA A 284 -30.67 1.96 13.13
N PRO A 285 -29.95 3.09 12.97
CA PRO A 285 -29.51 3.57 11.67
C PRO A 285 -28.65 2.53 10.94
N GLY A 286 -29.03 2.19 9.71
CA GLY A 286 -28.31 1.22 8.87
C GLY A 286 -28.55 -0.26 9.21
N ALA A 287 -29.43 -0.59 10.14
CA ALA A 287 -29.78 -1.98 10.43
C ALA A 287 -30.62 -2.58 9.30
N THR A 288 -30.20 -3.75 8.80
CA THR A 288 -30.93 -4.52 7.79
C THR A 288 -31.84 -5.57 8.41
N HIS A 289 -31.50 -6.07 9.61
CA HIS A 289 -32.24 -7.10 10.33
C HIS A 289 -32.17 -6.85 11.85
N TYR A 290 -33.15 -7.35 12.59
CA TYR A 290 -33.18 -7.33 14.05
C TYR A 290 -33.33 -8.75 14.61
N LEU A 291 -32.55 -9.07 15.63
CA LEU A 291 -32.73 -10.28 16.42
C LEU A 291 -33.49 -9.93 17.70
N VAL A 292 -34.62 -10.58 17.92
CA VAL A 292 -35.41 -10.43 19.15
C VAL A 292 -35.21 -11.69 19.99
N LEU A 293 -34.71 -11.52 21.21
CA LEU A 293 -34.54 -12.59 22.19
C LEU A 293 -35.56 -12.39 23.31
N CYS A 294 -36.39 -13.40 23.55
CA CYS A 294 -37.36 -13.43 24.65
C CYS A 294 -37.04 -14.62 25.54
N SER A 295 -36.91 -14.38 26.85
CA SER A 295 -36.73 -15.42 27.86
C SER A 295 -37.65 -15.15 29.03
N ALA A 296 -38.25 -16.20 29.61
CA ALA A 296 -38.97 -16.08 30.86
C ALA A 296 -37.99 -15.64 31.96
N ALA A 297 -38.36 -14.63 32.75
CA ALA A 297 -37.58 -14.27 33.92
C ALA A 297 -37.57 -15.47 34.90
N PRO A 298 -36.43 -15.79 35.53
CA PRO A 298 -36.40 -16.80 36.58
C PRO A 298 -37.21 -16.26 37.78
N ARG A 299 -38.48 -16.68 37.85
CA ARG A 299 -39.45 -16.50 38.94
C ARG A 299 -39.28 -15.21 39.77
N GLY A 300 -40.04 -14.18 39.41
CA GLY A 300 -40.52 -13.25 40.43
C GLY A 300 -41.38 -14.04 41.40
N THR A 301 -41.14 -13.87 42.70
CA THR A 301 -41.95 -14.42 43.79
C THR A 301 -43.42 -14.10 43.55
N GLU A 302 -44.25 -15.14 43.53
CA GLU A 302 -45.69 -15.01 43.75
C GLU A 302 -45.89 -14.39 45.15
N GLU A 303 -46.64 -13.29 45.23
CA GLU A 303 -47.30 -12.85 46.46
C GLU A 303 -48.53 -13.73 46.71
#